data_AF-A0A6L6IQK9-F1
#
_entry.id   AF-A0A6L6IQK9-F1
#
_cell.length_a   1.000
_cell.length_b   1.000
_cell.length_c   1.000
_cell.angle_alpha   90.00
_cell.angle_beta   90.00
_cell.angle_gamma   90.00
#
_symmetry.space_group_name_H-M   'P 1'
#
loop_
_entity.id
_entity.type
_entity.pdbx_description
1 polymer ?
#
loop_
_entity_poly.entity_id
_entity_poly.type
_entity_poly.pdbx_seq_one_letter_code
_entity_poly.pdbx_strand_id
1 'polypeptide(L)'
;MIRVLVFMVVCFPSFIALAGSPGGLTTVIIPFTSAEEYKSLVERYFKDYLDGGRPIYCANAEGNSETLTIGNYFINKTLDETLMKSALVNQRSLNRLQKKLLNYRSAAAPQGFDALLTYEVSGNYLIFYGISSDAAEPARKAALYNKDIHDPRALGQAICRVLAAFPVYYDE
;
A
#
# COMPACT_ATOMS: atom_id res chain seq x y z
N MET A 1 -20.68 48.65 33.20
CA MET A 1 -20.80 47.84 31.96
C MET A 1 -19.54 47.01 31.80
N ILE A 2 -19.58 45.71 32.09
CA ILE A 2 -18.46 44.78 31.82
C ILE A 2 -19.05 43.68 30.94
N ARG A 3 -18.67 43.69 29.65
CA ARG A 3 -18.99 42.61 28.71
C ARG A 3 -17.93 41.54 28.90
N VAL A 4 -18.30 40.46 29.59
CA VAL A 4 -17.49 39.25 29.68
C VAL A 4 -17.61 38.53 28.33
N LEU A 5 -16.51 38.55 27.57
CA LEU A 5 -16.41 37.83 26.30
C LEU A 5 -15.99 36.39 26.61
N VAL A 6 -16.96 35.47 26.57
CA VAL A 6 -16.74 34.04 26.79
C VAL A 6 -16.04 33.47 25.55
N PHE A 7 -14.75 33.16 25.68
CA PHE A 7 -13.99 32.43 24.67
C PHE A 7 -14.31 30.93 24.82
N MET A 8 -15.31 30.46 24.07
CA MET A 8 -15.66 29.05 23.99
C MET A 8 -14.64 28.34 23.10
N VAL A 9 -13.60 27.77 23.73
CA VAL A 9 -12.61 26.92 23.05
C VAL A 9 -13.28 25.59 22.71
N VAL A 10 -13.77 25.46 21.48
CA VAL A 10 -14.24 24.18 20.94
C VAL A 10 -13.01 23.32 20.65
N CYS A 11 -12.63 22.46 21.59
CA CYS A 11 -11.69 21.38 21.33
C CYS A 11 -12.38 20.34 20.43
N PHE A 12 -12.22 20.47 19.12
CA PHE A 12 -12.51 19.35 18.22
C PHE A 12 -11.44 18.27 18.45
N PRO A 13 -11.81 17.04 18.84
CA PRO A 13 -10.85 15.95 18.86
C PRO A 13 -10.34 15.78 17.43
N SER A 14 -9.05 16.00 17.26
CA SER A 14 -8.36 15.63 16.02
C SER A 14 -8.45 14.12 15.95
N PHE A 15 -9.34 13.58 15.11
CA PHE A 15 -9.26 12.19 14.70
C PHE A 15 -7.91 12.02 14.02
N ILE A 16 -6.92 11.58 14.79
CA ILE A 16 -5.68 11.07 14.25
C ILE A 16 -6.12 9.82 13.49
N ALA A 17 -6.28 9.94 12.19
CA ALA A 17 -6.50 8.80 11.31
C ALA A 17 -5.20 7.98 11.36
N LEU A 18 -5.16 7.01 12.28
CA LEU A 18 -4.13 5.99 12.29
C LEU A 18 -4.36 5.12 11.05
N ALA A 19 -3.31 4.95 10.25
CA ALA A 19 -3.36 4.17 9.03
C ALA A 19 -3.43 2.67 9.35
N GLY A 20 -4.39 1.98 8.75
CA GLY A 20 -4.59 0.53 8.86
C GLY A 20 -6.08 0.22 9.02
N SER A 21 -6.59 -0.56 8.08
CA SER A 21 -7.98 -0.98 8.06
C SER A 21 -8.19 -2.23 8.90
N PRO A 22 -9.36 -2.36 9.55
CA PRO A 22 -9.74 -3.60 10.23
C PRO A 22 -9.69 -4.78 9.26
N GLY A 23 -9.00 -5.86 9.66
CA GLY A 23 -8.96 -7.12 8.90
C GLY A 23 -7.89 -7.22 7.82
N GLY A 24 -6.94 -6.29 7.76
CA GLY A 24 -5.79 -6.35 6.83
C GLY A 24 -5.56 -5.04 6.08
N LEU A 25 -4.45 -4.97 5.33
CA LEU A 25 -4.15 -3.80 4.51
C LEU A 25 -5.23 -3.58 3.43
N THR A 26 -5.81 -2.39 3.37
CA THR A 26 -6.54 -1.90 2.21
C THR A 26 -5.54 -1.34 1.21
N THR A 27 -5.21 -2.11 0.18
CA THR A 27 -4.10 -1.83 -0.73
C THR A 27 -4.57 -1.37 -2.11
N VAL A 28 -4.00 -0.28 -2.62
CA VAL A 28 -4.17 0.11 -4.03
C VAL A 28 -2.98 -0.37 -4.86
N ILE A 29 -3.23 -0.92 -6.04
CA ILE A 29 -2.22 -1.52 -6.92
C ILE A 29 -2.21 -0.75 -8.24
N ILE A 30 -1.06 -0.17 -8.57
CA ILE A 30 -0.93 0.70 -9.75
C ILE A 30 0.41 0.43 -10.44
N PRO A 31 0.43 -0.22 -11.63
CA PRO A 31 1.66 -0.33 -12.41
C PRO A 31 2.14 1.04 -12.86
N PHE A 32 3.45 1.22 -12.98
CA PHE A 32 3.99 2.26 -13.84
C PHE A 32 3.74 1.91 -15.31
N THR A 33 3.77 2.91 -16.19
CA THR A 33 3.59 2.72 -17.64
C THR A 33 4.54 1.66 -18.21
N SER A 34 5.77 1.56 -17.68
CA SER A 34 6.77 0.57 -18.11
C SER A 34 6.40 -0.89 -17.80
N ALA A 35 5.45 -1.13 -16.90
CA ALA A 35 5.05 -2.48 -16.46
C ALA A 35 3.58 -2.78 -16.71
N GLU A 36 2.90 -1.99 -17.55
CA GLU A 36 1.46 -2.15 -17.78
C GLU A 36 1.11 -3.53 -18.38
N GLU A 37 2.04 -4.15 -19.13
CA GLU A 37 1.88 -5.52 -19.66
C GLU A 37 1.69 -6.58 -18.57
N TYR A 38 2.25 -6.38 -17.36
CA TYR A 38 2.16 -7.31 -16.24
C TYR A 38 0.91 -7.09 -15.38
N LYS A 39 0.13 -6.05 -15.66
CA LYS A 39 -1.03 -5.65 -14.84
C LYS A 39 -2.00 -6.81 -14.62
N SER A 40 -2.43 -7.46 -15.69
CA SER A 40 -3.41 -8.55 -15.62
C SER A 40 -2.89 -9.78 -14.87
N LEU A 41 -1.57 -9.98 -14.86
CA LEU A 41 -0.94 -11.08 -14.13
C LEU A 41 -0.95 -10.77 -12.63
N VAL A 42 -0.51 -9.57 -12.23
CA VAL A 42 -0.55 -9.14 -10.82
C VAL A 42 -1.99 -9.12 -10.32
N GLU A 43 -2.93 -8.62 -11.12
CA GLU A 43 -4.37 -8.65 -10.79
C GLU A 43 -4.88 -10.05 -10.51
N ARG A 44 -4.57 -11.01 -11.41
CA ARG A 44 -4.94 -12.40 -11.23
C ARG A 44 -4.36 -13.00 -9.96
N TYR A 45 -3.10 -12.67 -9.65
CA TYR A 45 -2.47 -13.14 -8.42
C TYR A 45 -3.27 -12.70 -7.18
N PHE A 46 -3.64 -11.42 -7.06
CA PHE A 46 -4.44 -10.96 -5.93
C PHE A 46 -5.83 -11.60 -5.91
N LYS A 47 -6.46 -11.79 -7.07
CA LYS A 47 -7.75 -12.48 -7.20
C LYS A 47 -7.68 -13.92 -6.69
N ASP A 48 -6.68 -14.68 -7.12
CA ASP A 48 -6.56 -16.10 -6.77
C ASP A 48 -6.25 -16.32 -5.27
N TYR A 49 -5.59 -15.36 -4.62
CA TYR A 49 -5.26 -15.45 -3.20
C TYR A 49 -6.36 -14.87 -2.31
N LEU A 50 -6.86 -13.68 -2.59
CA LEU A 50 -7.86 -13.03 -1.72
C LEU A 50 -9.27 -13.58 -1.93
N ASP A 51 -9.74 -13.64 -3.17
CA ASP A 51 -11.07 -14.19 -3.45
C ASP A 51 -11.08 -15.73 -3.27
N GLY A 52 -9.92 -16.36 -3.46
CA GLY A 52 -9.73 -17.80 -3.25
C GLY A 52 -9.51 -18.22 -1.79
N GLY A 53 -9.46 -17.27 -0.84
CA GLY A 53 -9.27 -17.53 0.59
C GLY A 53 -7.90 -18.12 0.94
N ARG A 54 -6.88 -17.90 0.11
CA ARG A 54 -5.52 -18.41 0.32
C ARG A 54 -4.65 -17.32 0.94
N PRO A 55 -3.99 -17.59 2.09
CA PRO A 55 -3.04 -16.65 2.66
C PRO A 55 -1.82 -16.48 1.74
N ILE A 56 -1.30 -15.24 1.69
CA ILE A 56 -0.02 -14.96 1.04
C ILE A 56 1.08 -15.25 2.06
N TYR A 57 1.82 -16.34 1.85
CA TYR A 57 2.91 -16.75 2.73
C TYR A 57 4.20 -15.99 2.41
N CYS A 58 4.71 -15.29 3.42
CA CYS A 58 5.96 -14.57 3.39
C CYS A 58 7.03 -15.39 4.10
N ALA A 59 7.93 -16.01 3.34
CA ALA A 59 9.13 -16.60 3.93
C ALA A 59 10.07 -15.47 4.35
N ASN A 60 10.33 -15.32 5.64
CA ASN A 60 11.36 -14.41 6.13
C ASN A 60 12.77 -15.04 5.95
N ALA A 61 13.83 -14.27 6.20
CA ALA A 61 15.21 -14.72 6.02
C ALA A 61 15.61 -15.89 6.95
N GLU A 62 14.85 -16.13 8.01
CA GLU A 62 15.04 -17.19 9.00
C GLU A 62 14.21 -18.44 8.68
N GLY A 63 13.40 -18.39 7.60
CA GLY A 63 12.50 -19.48 7.21
C GLY A 63 11.18 -19.50 7.99
N ASN A 64 10.93 -18.52 8.86
CA ASN A 64 9.64 -18.35 9.50
C ASN A 64 8.64 -17.81 8.47
N SER A 65 7.44 -18.38 8.45
CA SER A 65 6.36 -17.93 7.59
C SER A 65 5.58 -16.83 8.32
N GLU A 66 5.73 -15.59 7.88
CA GLU A 66 4.77 -14.53 8.19
C GLU A 66 3.64 -14.58 7.14
N THR A 67 2.44 -14.17 7.52
CA THR A 67 1.33 -14.06 6.59
C THR A 67 1.08 -12.60 6.30
N LEU A 68 1.11 -12.22 5.03
CA LEU A 68 0.66 -10.89 4.61
C LEU A 68 -0.86 -10.87 4.62
N THR A 69 -1.44 -10.10 5.53
CA THR A 69 -2.89 -9.90 5.64
C THR A 69 -3.31 -8.70 4.80
N ILE A 70 -3.94 -8.96 3.64
CA ILE A 70 -4.56 -7.93 2.80
C ILE A 70 -6.07 -8.08 2.96
N GLY A 71 -6.72 -7.06 3.50
CA GLY A 71 -8.17 -7.08 3.71
C GLY A 71 -8.92 -6.80 2.42
N ASN A 72 -8.47 -5.77 1.69
CA ASN A 72 -9.06 -5.34 0.42
C ASN A 72 -7.97 -4.91 -0.57
N TYR A 73 -8.20 -5.10 -1.86
CA TYR A 73 -7.32 -4.60 -2.90
C TYR A 73 -8.08 -3.89 -4.02
N PHE A 74 -7.45 -2.87 -4.60
CA PHE A 74 -8.04 -2.07 -5.67
C PHE A 74 -7.04 -1.82 -6.77
N ILE A 75 -7.46 -2.03 -8.01
CA ILE A 75 -6.60 -1.80 -9.16
C ILE A 75 -7.09 -0.55 -9.87
N ASN A 76 -6.32 0.53 -9.75
CA ASN A 76 -6.75 1.86 -10.16
C ASN A 76 -5.69 2.53 -11.04
N LYS A 77 -6.11 3.24 -12.10
CA LYS A 77 -5.18 4.00 -12.96
C LYS A 77 -4.98 5.46 -12.51
N THR A 78 -5.62 5.91 -11.43
CA THR A 78 -5.83 7.35 -11.17
C THR A 78 -4.87 8.03 -10.18
N LEU A 79 -3.67 7.49 -9.93
CA LEU A 79 -2.61 8.24 -9.24
C LEU A 79 -1.57 8.76 -10.23
N ASP A 80 -1.13 9.99 -10.01
CA ASP A 80 -0.11 10.65 -10.81
C ASP A 80 1.23 9.89 -10.72
N GLU A 81 1.63 9.25 -11.82
CA GLU A 81 2.88 8.52 -11.96
C GLU A 81 4.11 9.39 -11.62
N THR A 82 4.08 10.69 -11.93
CA THR A 82 5.17 11.61 -11.60
C THR A 82 5.34 11.76 -10.10
N LEU A 83 4.22 11.86 -9.37
CA LEU A 83 4.23 11.90 -7.91
C LEU A 83 4.73 10.57 -7.33
N MET A 84 4.28 9.44 -7.87
CA MET A 84 4.72 8.12 -7.43
C MET A 84 6.24 7.96 -7.61
N LYS A 85 6.79 8.25 -8.79
CA LYS A 85 8.24 8.22 -9.03
C LYS A 85 9.00 9.16 -8.11
N SER A 86 8.49 10.38 -7.93
CA SER A 86 9.12 11.36 -7.03
C SER A 86 9.12 10.90 -5.58
N ALA A 87 8.08 10.21 -5.12
CA ALA A 87 7.98 9.67 -3.77
C ALA A 87 9.03 8.59 -3.47
N LEU A 88 9.52 7.86 -4.47
CA LEU A 88 10.55 6.84 -4.29
C LEU A 88 11.94 7.42 -3.97
N VAL A 89 12.17 8.71 -4.27
CA VAL A 89 13.50 9.34 -4.14
C VAL A 89 13.48 10.63 -3.30
N ASN A 90 12.30 11.13 -2.93
CA ASN A 90 12.17 12.40 -2.21
C ASN A 90 11.15 12.30 -1.07
N GLN A 91 11.59 12.57 0.17
CA GLN A 91 10.76 12.47 1.36
C GLN A 91 9.54 13.41 1.34
N ARG A 92 9.67 14.62 0.78
CA ARG A 92 8.53 15.56 0.70
C ARG A 92 7.44 15.02 -0.23
N SER A 93 7.85 14.44 -1.35
CA SER A 93 6.95 13.78 -2.30
C SER A 93 6.36 12.51 -1.70
N LEU A 94 7.13 11.74 -0.93
CA LEU A 94 6.65 10.58 -0.18
C LEU A 94 5.55 11.00 0.79
N ASN A 95 5.82 11.95 1.70
CA ASN A 95 4.83 12.45 2.65
C ASN A 95 3.56 12.98 1.94
N ARG A 96 3.71 13.61 0.77
CA ARG A 96 2.57 14.07 -0.04
C ARG A 96 1.74 12.90 -0.57
N LEU A 97 2.39 11.85 -1.05
CA LEU A 97 1.73 10.65 -1.54
C LEU A 97 1.05 9.88 -0.40
N GLN A 98 1.71 9.69 0.74
CA GLN A 98 1.16 9.02 1.92
C GLN A 98 -0.12 9.72 2.43
N LYS A 99 -0.08 11.06 2.51
CA LYS A 99 -1.27 11.86 2.80
C LYS A 99 -2.38 11.68 1.76
N LYS A 100 -2.03 11.56 0.47
CA LYS A 100 -3.03 11.30 -0.57
C LYS A 100 -3.68 9.92 -0.39
N LEU A 101 -2.91 8.88 -0.09
CA LEU A 101 -3.43 7.53 0.14
C LEU A 101 -4.39 7.51 1.33
N LEU A 102 -3.99 8.08 2.46
CA LEU A 102 -4.83 8.16 3.67
C LEU A 102 -6.14 8.93 3.42
N ASN A 103 -6.10 9.99 2.60
CA ASN A 103 -7.27 10.83 2.33
C ASN A 103 -8.06 10.41 1.09
N TYR A 104 -7.66 9.34 0.39
CA TYR A 104 -8.36 8.87 -0.81
C TYR A 104 -9.64 8.13 -0.42
N ARG A 105 -10.69 8.88 -0.09
CA ARG A 105 -11.98 8.30 0.27
C ARG A 105 -12.77 7.95 -0.99
N SER A 106 -13.20 6.71 -1.09
CA SER A 106 -14.11 6.24 -2.14
C SER A 106 -15.14 5.27 -1.56
N ALA A 107 -16.18 4.93 -2.32
CA ALA A 107 -17.12 3.87 -1.91
C ALA A 107 -16.39 2.53 -1.65
N ALA A 108 -15.30 2.31 -2.38
CA ALA A 108 -14.42 1.15 -2.25
C ALA A 108 -13.50 1.23 -1.01
N ALA A 109 -13.08 2.43 -0.62
CA ALA A 109 -12.13 2.66 0.46
C ALA A 109 -12.60 3.86 1.32
N PRO A 110 -13.61 3.67 2.20
CA PRO A 110 -14.21 4.77 2.94
C PRO A 110 -13.25 5.42 3.94
N GLN A 111 -12.25 4.67 4.41
CA GLN A 111 -11.21 5.14 5.34
C GLN A 111 -9.89 5.54 4.66
N GLY A 112 -9.81 5.47 3.32
CA GLY A 112 -8.55 5.64 2.59
C GLY A 112 -7.83 4.32 2.32
N PHE A 113 -6.63 4.41 1.74
CA PHE A 113 -5.76 3.26 1.52
C PHE A 113 -4.65 3.21 2.56
N ASP A 114 -4.34 2.01 3.03
CA ASP A 114 -3.25 1.74 3.98
C ASP A 114 -1.91 1.59 3.27
N ALA A 115 -1.95 1.09 2.04
CA ALA A 115 -0.75 0.85 1.24
C ALA A 115 -1.00 1.08 -0.25
N LEU A 116 0.07 1.46 -0.95
CA LEU A 116 0.21 1.42 -2.40
C LEU A 116 1.26 0.38 -2.76
N LEU A 117 0.88 -0.53 -3.65
CA LEU A 117 1.80 -1.38 -4.39
C LEU A 117 1.96 -0.81 -5.81
N THR A 118 3.16 -0.41 -6.18
CA THR A 118 3.49 -0.01 -7.55
C THR A 118 4.69 -0.78 -8.07
N TYR A 119 4.89 -0.84 -9.37
CA TYR A 119 5.97 -1.61 -9.97
C TYR A 119 6.35 -1.12 -11.36
N GLU A 120 7.64 -1.24 -11.70
CA GLU A 120 8.20 -0.92 -13.01
C GLU A 120 9.07 -2.04 -13.55
N VAL A 121 9.23 -2.07 -14.87
CA VAL A 121 10.29 -2.85 -15.52
C VAL A 121 11.58 -2.04 -15.52
N SER A 122 12.65 -2.66 -15.04
CA SER A 122 14.01 -2.12 -15.11
C SER A 122 14.97 -3.23 -15.56
N GLY A 123 15.38 -3.19 -16.82
CA GLY A 123 16.14 -4.28 -17.45
C GLY A 123 15.35 -5.59 -17.44
N ASN A 124 15.96 -6.66 -16.90
CA ASN A 124 15.33 -7.98 -16.78
C ASN A 124 14.55 -8.19 -15.49
N TYR A 125 14.29 -7.12 -14.74
CA TYR A 125 13.63 -7.18 -13.44
C TYR A 125 12.33 -6.40 -13.45
N LEU A 126 11.34 -6.97 -12.78
CA LEU A 126 10.19 -6.23 -12.28
C LEU A 126 10.51 -5.76 -10.86
N ILE A 127 10.55 -4.44 -10.66
CA ILE A 127 10.83 -3.82 -9.37
C ILE A 127 9.49 -3.44 -8.74
N PHE A 128 9.18 -4.06 -7.60
CA PHE A 128 8.03 -3.74 -6.78
C PHE A 128 8.39 -2.71 -5.73
N TYR A 129 7.47 -1.78 -5.49
CA TYR A 129 7.55 -0.77 -4.45
C TYR A 129 6.29 -0.81 -3.58
N GLY A 130 6.50 -0.87 -2.28
CA GLY A 130 5.46 -0.72 -1.27
C GLY A 130 5.56 0.66 -0.63
N ILE A 131 4.44 1.35 -0.49
CA ILE A 131 4.36 2.64 0.20
C ILE A 131 3.18 2.58 1.17
N SER A 132 3.44 2.64 2.47
CA SER A 132 2.38 2.77 3.49
C SER A 132 1.84 4.20 3.52
N SER A 133 0.57 4.37 3.88
CA SER A 133 0.00 5.69 4.17
C SER A 133 0.41 6.23 5.55
N ASP A 134 1.03 5.41 6.41
CA ASP A 134 1.71 5.86 7.62
C ASP A 134 2.97 6.67 7.25
N ALA A 135 3.04 7.91 7.74
CA ALA A 135 4.14 8.82 7.47
C ALA A 135 5.48 8.39 8.12
N ALA A 136 5.46 7.48 9.10
CA ALA A 136 6.67 6.95 9.71
C ALA A 136 7.36 5.88 8.85
N GLU A 137 6.63 5.26 7.92
CA GLU A 137 7.15 4.15 7.11
C GLU A 137 7.87 4.65 5.84
N PRO A 138 9.09 4.18 5.57
CA PRO A 138 9.76 4.45 4.31
C PRO A 138 9.16 3.63 3.16
N ALA A 139 9.38 4.09 1.93
CA ALA A 139 9.11 3.27 0.75
C ALA A 139 10.01 2.02 0.76
N ARG A 140 9.42 0.85 0.50
CA ARG A 140 10.11 -0.44 0.44
C ARG A 140 10.23 -0.89 -1.01
N LYS A 141 11.27 -1.67 -1.33
CA LYS A 141 11.51 -2.17 -2.69
C LYS A 141 11.91 -3.65 -2.70
N ALA A 142 11.48 -4.36 -3.73
CA ALA A 142 11.90 -5.73 -4.02
C ALA A 142 12.03 -5.92 -5.53
N ALA A 143 13.02 -6.71 -5.95
CA ALA A 143 13.20 -7.08 -7.35
C ALA A 143 12.77 -8.54 -7.56
N LEU A 144 12.12 -8.78 -8.69
CA LEU A 144 11.77 -10.09 -9.21
C LEU A 144 12.31 -10.19 -10.63
N TYR A 145 12.96 -11.29 -10.98
CA TYR A 145 13.36 -11.49 -12.38
C TYR A 145 12.11 -11.67 -13.23
N ASN A 146 12.02 -11.00 -14.38
CA ASN A 146 10.81 -10.98 -15.21
C ASN A 146 10.32 -12.39 -15.61
N LYS A 147 11.24 -13.33 -15.88
CA LYS A 147 10.92 -14.73 -16.21
C LYS A 147 10.21 -15.47 -15.05
N ASP A 148 10.42 -15.04 -13.82
CA ASP A 148 9.90 -15.70 -12.61
C ASP A 148 8.52 -15.16 -12.22
N ILE A 149 8.00 -14.14 -12.94
CA ILE A 149 6.71 -13.52 -12.61
C ILE A 149 5.52 -14.49 -12.70
N HIS A 150 5.63 -15.51 -13.54
CA HIS A 150 4.61 -16.54 -13.68
C HIS A 150 4.62 -17.58 -12.54
N ASP A 151 5.66 -17.60 -11.70
CA ASP A 151 5.68 -18.41 -10.48
C ASP A 151 4.95 -17.66 -9.35
N PRO A 152 3.77 -18.14 -8.91
CA PRO A 152 3.01 -17.48 -7.85
C PRO A 152 3.80 -17.36 -6.54
N ARG A 153 4.71 -18.29 -6.24
CA ARG A 153 5.54 -18.21 -5.02
C ARG A 153 6.55 -17.09 -5.12
N ALA A 154 7.23 -16.96 -6.26
CA ALA A 154 8.20 -15.90 -6.48
C ALA A 154 7.55 -14.52 -6.48
N LEU A 155 6.39 -14.39 -7.15
CA LEU A 155 5.58 -13.16 -7.13
C LEU A 155 5.10 -12.82 -5.71
N GLY A 156 4.56 -13.80 -4.98
CA GLY A 156 4.12 -13.63 -3.60
C GLY A 156 5.23 -13.17 -2.67
N GLN A 157 6.42 -13.76 -2.77
CA GLN A 157 7.58 -13.34 -1.99
C GLN A 157 8.02 -11.92 -2.30
N ALA A 158 7.99 -11.50 -3.57
CA ALA A 158 8.33 -10.13 -3.95
C ALA A 158 7.33 -9.11 -3.35
N ILE A 159 6.03 -9.42 -3.39
CA ILE A 159 4.97 -8.60 -2.78
C ILE A 159 5.11 -8.57 -1.25
N CYS A 160 5.34 -9.71 -0.61
CA CYS A 160 5.57 -9.82 0.82
C CYS A 160 6.70 -8.91 1.30
N ARG A 161 7.84 -8.90 0.60
CA ARG A 161 9.01 -8.08 0.97
C ARG A 161 8.71 -6.58 1.01
N VAL A 162 7.68 -6.13 0.30
CA VAL A 162 7.34 -4.70 0.26
C VAL A 162 6.09 -4.33 1.05
N LEU A 163 5.20 -5.28 1.37
CA LEU A 163 3.95 -5.00 2.10
C LEU A 163 3.88 -5.59 3.52
N ALA A 164 4.52 -6.74 3.79
CA ALA A 164 4.29 -7.48 5.04
C ALA A 164 4.76 -6.74 6.31
N ALA A 165 5.68 -5.80 6.15
CA ALA A 165 6.21 -4.99 7.24
C ALA A 165 5.35 -3.75 7.57
N PHE A 166 4.29 -3.48 6.81
CA PHE A 166 3.42 -2.34 7.08
C PHE A 166 2.44 -2.62 8.20
N PRO A 167 2.11 -1.59 9.03
CA PRO A 167 1.20 -1.77 10.13
C PRO A 167 -0.20 -2.18 9.64
N VAL A 168 -0.76 -3.19 10.30
CA VAL A 168 -2.15 -3.62 10.13
C VAL A 168 -2.87 -3.37 11.44
N TYR A 169 -4.01 -2.69 11.40
CA TYR A 169 -4.90 -2.60 12.56
C TYR A 169 -5.86 -3.79 12.53
N TYR A 170 -5.86 -4.56 13.61
CA TYR A 170 -6.90 -5.54 13.88
C TYR A 170 -7.84 -4.89 14.89
N ASP A 171 -9.11 -4.70 14.51
CA ASP A 171 -10.15 -4.41 15.51
C ASP A 171 -10.31 -5.69 16.33
N GLU A 172 -9.98 -5.63 17.62
CA GLU A 172 -10.32 -6.67 18.61
C GLU A 172 -11.81 -6.66 18.95
#